data_AF-A0A7X8SNP1-F1
#
_entry.id   AF-A0A7X8SNP1-F1
#
_cell.length_a   1.000
_cell.length_b   1.000
_cell.length_c   1.000
_cell.angle_alpha   90.00
_cell.angle_beta   90.00
_cell.angle_gamma   90.00
#
_symmetry.space_group_name_H-M   'P 1'
#
loop_
_entity.id
_entity.type
_entity.pdbx_description
1 polymer ?
#
loop_
_entity_poly.entity_id
_entity_poly.type
_entity_poly.pdbx_seq_one_letter_code
_entity_poly.pdbx_strand_id
1 'polypeptide(L)'
;MRKGSIYILLLLSIFSCIEVDQQPNIQGTWELISAVTIKEDTVEHLEMDGIRMIKIINQNHFAFLNHDEHKGIDSTKAKFIAGGGAYTLKGNQYKENLEYCTHRAFEGYDFDFTVTIKGDTLTQEGYEIVEEKDIHQKIIEKYVKVQGGKAKNIYAFPLM
;
A
#
# COMPACT_ATOMS: atom_id res chain seq x y z
N MET A 1 -15.22 62.08 3.15
CA MET A 1 -15.61 60.76 2.58
C MET A 1 -14.67 60.53 1.40
N ARG A 2 -13.76 59.56 1.26
CA ARG A 2 -13.69 58.13 1.59
C ARG A 2 -12.19 57.77 1.66
N LYS A 3 -11.57 57.73 2.84
CA LYS A 3 -10.22 57.14 3.01
C LYS A 3 -10.27 55.77 3.71
N GLY A 4 -11.42 55.42 4.30
CA GLY A 4 -11.67 54.13 4.93
C GLY A 4 -11.98 52.98 3.98
N SER A 5 -12.34 53.25 2.71
CA SER A 5 -12.72 52.17 1.77
C SER A 5 -11.55 51.49 1.05
N ILE A 6 -10.35 52.06 1.06
CA ILE A 6 -9.18 51.47 0.38
C ILE A 6 -8.54 50.36 1.24
N TYR A 7 -8.57 50.51 2.57
CA TYR A 7 -8.03 49.50 3.50
C TYR A 7 -8.89 48.23 3.59
N ILE A 8 -10.18 48.30 3.25
CA ILE A 8 -11.10 47.16 3.29
C ILE A 8 -10.91 46.22 2.09
N LEU A 9 -10.44 46.72 0.95
CA LEU A 9 -10.13 45.90 -0.23
C LEU A 9 -8.77 45.18 -0.15
N LEU A 10 -7.85 45.64 0.71
CA LEU A 10 -6.53 45.02 0.86
C LEU A 10 -6.53 43.84 1.86
N LEU A 11 -7.58 43.68 2.68
CA LEU A 11 -7.66 42.62 3.70
C LEU A 11 -8.21 41.28 3.18
N LEU A 12 -8.74 41.24 1.95
CA LEU A 12 -9.39 40.06 1.36
C LEU A 12 -8.46 39.19 0.50
N SER A 13 -7.20 39.59 0.30
CA SER A 13 -6.24 38.89 -0.59
C SER A 13 -5.33 37.87 0.11
N ILE A 14 -5.45 37.67 1.42
CA ILE A 14 -4.59 36.73 2.20
C ILE A 14 -5.20 35.34 2.45
N PHE A 15 -6.37 35.02 1.89
CA PHE A 15 -6.91 33.65 1.89
C PHE A 15 -6.49 32.82 0.66
N SER A 16 -5.30 33.09 0.12
CA SER A 16 -4.73 32.26 -0.95
C SER A 16 -4.21 30.95 -0.36
N CYS A 17 -4.87 29.85 -0.73
CA CYS A 17 -4.54 28.44 -0.49
C CYS A 17 -3.98 28.07 0.90
N ILE A 18 -4.88 27.68 1.80
CA ILE A 18 -4.54 26.63 2.74
C ILE A 18 -4.54 25.33 1.93
N GLU A 19 -3.36 24.81 1.59
CA GLU A 19 -3.23 23.40 1.17
C GLU A 19 -3.61 22.55 2.39
N VAL A 20 -4.88 22.21 2.50
CA VAL A 20 -5.31 21.15 3.40
C VAL A 20 -4.66 19.88 2.84
N ASP A 21 -3.67 19.36 3.55
CA ASP A 21 -3.07 18.06 3.25
C ASP A 21 -4.17 17.00 3.34
N GLN A 22 -4.82 16.73 2.20
CA GLN A 22 -5.90 15.77 2.11
C GLN A 22 -5.28 14.39 2.12
N GLN A 23 -5.45 13.71 3.25
CA GLN A 23 -5.09 12.30 3.39
C GLN A 23 -5.63 11.48 2.21
N PRO A 24 -4.77 10.73 1.49
CA PRO A 24 -5.20 9.96 0.34
C PRO A 24 -6.17 8.87 0.79
N ASN A 25 -7.26 8.69 0.03
CA ASN A 25 -8.16 7.57 0.28
C ASN A 25 -7.58 6.28 -0.29
N ILE A 26 -6.88 5.53 0.56
CA ILE A 26 -6.27 4.24 0.22
C ILE A 26 -7.21 3.04 0.43
N GLN A 27 -8.46 3.26 0.86
CA GLN A 27 -9.37 2.14 1.13
C GLN A 27 -9.78 1.43 -0.17
N GLY A 28 -9.84 0.11 -0.10
CA GLY A 28 -10.23 -0.75 -1.20
C GLY A 28 -9.45 -2.05 -1.24
N THR A 29 -9.64 -2.79 -2.34
CA THR A 29 -8.85 -3.96 -2.67
C THR A 29 -7.90 -3.60 -3.80
N TRP A 30 -6.64 -3.96 -3.61
CA TRP A 30 -5.50 -3.58 -4.43
C TRP A 30 -4.78 -4.85 -4.87
N GLU A 31 -4.55 -5.01 -6.16
CA GLU A 31 -3.81 -6.15 -6.71
C GLU A 31 -2.40 -5.72 -7.06
N LEU A 32 -1.40 -6.45 -6.57
CA LEU A 32 0.01 -6.13 -6.81
C LEU A 32 0.33 -6.33 -8.28
N ILE A 33 0.93 -5.32 -8.91
CA ILE A 33 1.36 -5.38 -10.32
C ILE A 33 2.88 -5.34 -10.47
N SER A 34 3.60 -4.85 -9.45
CA SER A 34 5.05 -4.92 -9.40
C SER A 34 5.56 -4.68 -7.98
N ALA A 35 6.60 -5.41 -7.58
CA ALA A 35 7.40 -5.09 -6.40
C ALA A 35 8.88 -5.06 -6.76
N VAL A 36 9.59 -4.08 -6.21
CA VAL A 36 11.04 -3.89 -6.41
C VAL A 36 11.69 -3.70 -5.05
N THR A 37 12.76 -4.45 -4.79
CA THR A 37 13.63 -4.27 -3.64
C THR A 37 14.96 -3.72 -4.11
N ILE A 38 15.31 -2.53 -3.64
CA ILE A 38 16.57 -1.86 -3.93
C ILE A 38 17.46 -2.01 -2.70
N LYS A 39 18.58 -2.69 -2.88
CA LYS A 39 19.70 -2.77 -1.93
C LYS A 39 20.85 -1.91 -2.48
N GLU A 40 21.93 -1.75 -1.72
CA GLU A 40 23.04 -0.85 -2.07
C GLU A 40 23.53 -1.00 -3.51
N ASP A 41 23.84 -2.24 -3.92
CA ASP A 41 24.40 -2.53 -5.25
C ASP A 41 23.44 -3.27 -6.19
N THR A 42 22.23 -3.61 -5.73
CA THR A 42 21.32 -4.49 -6.47
C THR A 42 19.88 -4.01 -6.49
N VAL A 43 19.22 -4.25 -7.61
CA VAL A 43 17.78 -4.04 -7.79
C VAL A 43 17.16 -5.39 -8.11
N GLU A 44 16.35 -5.90 -7.18
CA GLU A 44 15.65 -7.16 -7.30
C GLU A 44 14.19 -6.87 -7.66
N HIS A 45 13.73 -7.48 -8.76
CA HIS A 45 12.32 -7.44 -9.16
C HIS A 45 11.63 -8.72 -8.69
N LEU A 46 10.47 -8.59 -8.07
CA LEU A 46 9.64 -9.76 -7.80
C LEU A 46 9.13 -10.33 -9.12
N GLU A 47 9.42 -11.61 -9.37
CA GLU A 47 8.82 -12.35 -10.48
C GLU A 47 7.34 -12.59 -10.18
N MET A 48 6.48 -12.07 -11.05
CA MET A 48 5.03 -12.12 -10.87
C MET A 48 4.39 -13.32 -11.58
N ASP A 49 5.13 -14.05 -12.43
CA ASP A 49 4.62 -15.22 -13.13
C ASP A 49 4.16 -16.34 -12.17
N GLY A 50 2.87 -16.66 -12.24
CA GLY A 50 2.24 -17.71 -11.45
C GLY A 50 1.98 -17.35 -9.98
N ILE A 51 2.15 -16.08 -9.59
CA ILE A 51 1.77 -15.58 -8.27
C ILE A 51 0.72 -14.48 -8.38
N ARG A 52 -0.16 -14.41 -7.38
CA ARG A 52 -1.17 -13.36 -7.27
C ARG A 52 -1.25 -12.87 -5.85
N MET A 53 -1.09 -11.55 -5.68
CA MET A 53 -1.19 -10.89 -4.38
C MET A 53 -2.26 -9.81 -4.40
N ILE A 54 -3.12 -9.82 -3.38
CA ILE A 54 -4.02 -8.71 -3.09
C ILE A 54 -3.74 -8.13 -1.70
N LYS A 55 -3.94 -6.82 -1.56
CA LYS A 55 -4.00 -6.08 -0.30
C LYS A 55 -5.40 -5.49 -0.15
N ILE A 56 -6.04 -5.74 0.99
CA ILE A 56 -7.35 -5.21 1.35
C ILE A 56 -7.11 -4.19 2.45
N ILE A 57 -7.49 -2.94 2.21
CA ILE A 57 -7.36 -1.85 3.19
C ILE A 57 -8.77 -1.35 3.49
N ASN A 58 -9.21 -1.51 4.73
CA ASN A 58 -10.48 -0.97 5.20
C ASN A 58 -10.23 0.35 5.96
N GLN A 59 -11.14 0.77 6.83
CA GLN A 59 -10.99 2.02 7.58
C GLN A 59 -9.79 2.05 8.55
N ASN A 60 -9.42 0.92 9.15
CA ASN A 60 -8.46 0.87 10.26
C ASN A 60 -7.51 -0.35 10.24
N HIS A 61 -7.73 -1.30 9.33
CA HIS A 61 -6.93 -2.50 9.17
C HIS A 61 -6.58 -2.74 7.70
N PHE A 62 -5.50 -3.48 7.54
CA PHE A 62 -5.09 -4.04 6.27
C PHE A 62 -4.97 -5.56 6.39
N ALA A 63 -5.07 -6.23 5.24
CA ALA A 63 -4.69 -7.63 5.08
C ALA A 63 -4.04 -7.80 3.72
N PHE A 64 -3.06 -8.69 3.61
CA PHE A 64 -2.53 -9.14 2.33
C PHE A 64 -2.65 -10.65 2.22
N LEU A 65 -2.84 -11.11 0.98
CA LEU A 65 -2.96 -12.50 0.61
C LEU A 65 -2.14 -12.68 -0.65
N ASN A 66 -1.08 -13.48 -0.58
CA ASN A 66 -0.25 -13.88 -1.70
C ASN A 66 -0.39 -15.40 -1.87
N HIS A 67 -0.71 -15.83 -3.08
CA HIS A 67 -0.86 -17.25 -3.38
C HIS A 67 -0.32 -17.58 -4.77
N ASP A 68 0.06 -18.83 -4.96
CA ASP A 68 0.33 -19.36 -6.28
C ASP A 68 -0.99 -19.56 -7.07
N GLU A 69 -0.98 -19.26 -8.37
CA GLU A 69 -2.16 -19.42 -9.22
C GLU A 69 -2.44 -20.88 -9.61
N HIS A 70 -1.49 -21.78 -9.32
CA HIS A 70 -1.54 -23.20 -9.67
C HIS A 70 -2.03 -24.09 -8.52
N LYS A 71 -2.59 -23.51 -7.46
CA LYS A 71 -3.20 -24.20 -6.30
C LYS A 71 -2.28 -25.23 -5.64
N GLY A 72 -0.99 -24.94 -5.60
CA GLY A 72 0.04 -25.77 -4.99
C GLY A 72 0.36 -27.07 -5.73
N ILE A 73 -0.08 -27.21 -6.99
CA ILE A 73 0.22 -28.40 -7.81
C ILE A 73 1.73 -28.49 -8.11
N ASP A 74 2.37 -27.36 -8.37
CA ASP A 74 3.82 -27.27 -8.46
C ASP A 74 4.40 -27.02 -7.07
N SER A 75 4.92 -28.07 -6.44
CA SER A 75 5.51 -28.01 -5.10
C SER A 75 6.70 -27.05 -4.98
N THR A 76 7.30 -26.63 -6.09
CA THR A 76 8.41 -25.65 -6.09
C THR A 76 7.91 -24.20 -5.98
N LYS A 77 6.66 -23.95 -6.40
CA LYS A 77 6.00 -22.62 -6.37
C LYS A 77 4.84 -22.53 -5.37
N ALA A 78 4.38 -23.67 -4.82
CA ALA A 78 3.30 -23.77 -3.85
C ALA A 78 3.57 -22.94 -2.59
N LYS A 79 3.10 -21.69 -2.57
CA LYS A 79 3.29 -20.77 -1.44
C LYS A 79 2.02 -19.98 -1.24
N PHE A 80 1.56 -19.97 0.00
CA PHE A 80 0.51 -19.08 0.48
C PHE A 80 1.06 -18.27 1.65
N ILE A 81 1.13 -16.95 1.49
CA ILE A 81 1.57 -16.04 2.53
C ILE A 81 0.44 -15.05 2.76
N ALA A 82 -0.01 -14.96 4.01
CA ALA A 82 -1.02 -14.00 4.41
C ALA A 82 -0.54 -13.24 5.64
N GLY A 83 -1.05 -12.03 5.79
CA GLY A 83 -0.87 -11.27 7.01
C GLY A 83 -1.80 -10.07 7.05
N GLY A 84 -1.78 -9.36 8.16
CA GLY A 84 -2.62 -8.18 8.38
C GLY A 84 -2.57 -7.68 9.81
N GLY A 85 -3.25 -6.58 10.05
CA GLY A 85 -3.32 -5.92 11.35
C GLY A 85 -3.84 -4.50 11.22
N ALA A 86 -3.74 -3.73 12.30
CA ALA A 86 -4.11 -2.33 12.29
C ALA A 86 -3.14 -1.48 11.46
N TYR A 87 -3.58 -0.31 11.02
CA TYR A 87 -2.69 0.70 10.43
C TYR A 87 -3.04 2.11 10.89
N THR A 88 -2.10 3.03 10.71
CA THR A 88 -2.36 4.47 10.77
C THR A 88 -1.96 5.15 9.47
N LEU A 89 -2.70 6.18 9.07
CA LEU A 89 -2.39 7.00 7.91
C LEU A 89 -2.48 8.47 8.32
N LYS A 90 -1.39 9.22 8.15
CA LYS A 90 -1.29 10.66 8.46
C LYS A 90 -0.66 11.37 7.26
N GLY A 91 -1.44 12.20 6.56
CA GLY A 91 -1.02 12.67 5.24
C GLY A 91 -0.74 11.45 4.34
N ASN A 92 0.45 11.38 3.74
CA ASN A 92 0.90 10.23 2.96
C ASN A 92 1.71 9.17 3.74
N GLN A 93 1.88 9.33 5.06
CA GLN A 93 2.63 8.41 5.91
C GLN A 93 1.71 7.29 6.39
N TYR A 94 1.95 6.08 5.90
CA TYR A 94 1.18 4.86 6.14
C TYR A 94 2.00 3.89 6.98
N LYS A 95 1.56 3.62 8.20
CA LYS A 95 2.25 2.72 9.13
C LYS A 95 1.38 1.49 9.39
N GLU A 96 1.88 0.32 9.00
CA GLU A 96 1.27 -0.99 9.26
C GLU A 96 1.78 -1.55 10.59
N ASN A 97 0.87 -1.96 11.47
CA ASN A 97 1.19 -2.77 12.65
C ASN A 97 0.80 -4.22 12.34
N LEU A 98 1.79 -5.10 12.15
CA LEU A 98 1.54 -6.46 11.68
C LEU A 98 1.18 -7.37 12.85
N GLU A 99 -0.10 -7.76 12.95
CA GLU A 99 -0.63 -8.57 14.06
C GLU A 99 -0.68 -10.06 13.72
N TYR A 100 -0.95 -10.37 12.46
CA TYR A 100 -1.11 -11.72 11.96
C TYR A 100 -0.19 -11.91 10.76
N CYS A 101 0.59 -13.00 10.74
CA CYS A 101 1.39 -13.35 9.58
C CYS A 101 1.64 -14.87 9.49
N THR A 102 1.61 -15.43 8.29
CA THR A 102 2.08 -16.80 8.03
C THR A 102 3.51 -16.98 8.55
N HIS A 103 4.35 -15.96 8.39
CA HIS A 103 5.69 -15.92 8.98
C HIS A 103 5.65 -15.20 10.33
N ARG A 104 5.32 -15.96 11.38
CA ARG A 104 5.09 -15.47 12.76
C ARG A 104 6.21 -14.60 13.33
N ALA A 105 7.45 -14.75 12.87
CA ALA A 105 8.59 -13.95 13.34
C ALA A 105 8.48 -12.46 12.99
N PHE A 106 7.60 -12.07 12.05
CA PHE A 106 7.32 -10.66 11.74
C PHE A 106 6.15 -10.07 12.52
N GLU A 107 5.42 -10.86 13.31
CA GLU A 107 4.32 -10.32 14.11
C GLU A 107 4.81 -9.39 15.22
N GLY A 108 4.06 -8.32 15.47
CA GLY A 108 4.42 -7.26 16.39
C GLY A 108 5.38 -6.21 15.83
N TYR A 109 5.90 -6.42 14.61
CA TYR A 109 6.70 -5.40 13.93
C TYR A 109 5.81 -4.35 13.27
N ASP A 110 6.37 -3.14 13.26
CA ASP A 110 5.81 -2.00 12.55
C ASP A 110 6.55 -1.81 11.22
N PHE A 111 5.80 -1.43 10.18
CA PHE A 111 6.35 -1.11 8.88
C PHE A 111 5.87 0.28 8.45
N ASP A 112 6.83 1.18 8.24
CA ASP A 112 6.57 2.55 7.84
C ASP A 112 6.73 2.71 6.32
N PHE A 113 5.71 3.27 5.69
CA PHE A 113 5.65 3.50 4.26
C PHE A 113 5.19 4.93 3.94
N THR A 114 5.61 5.42 2.77
CA THR A 114 4.98 6.55 2.09
C THR A 114 4.10 6.03 0.97
N VAL A 115 2.84 6.46 0.93
CA VAL A 115 1.86 6.06 -0.09
C VAL A 115 1.52 7.20 -1.04
N THR A 116 1.32 6.88 -2.32
CA THR A 116 0.82 7.82 -3.33
C THR A 116 -0.28 7.18 -4.16
N ILE A 117 -1.37 7.91 -4.38
CA ILE A 117 -2.46 7.50 -5.27
C ILE A 117 -2.42 8.33 -6.55
N LYS A 118 -2.45 7.66 -7.71
CA LYS A 118 -2.64 8.29 -9.02
C LYS A 118 -3.66 7.48 -9.82
N GLY A 119 -4.87 8.00 -9.98
CA GLY A 119 -5.95 7.28 -10.63
C GLY A 119 -6.34 6.02 -9.85
N ASP A 120 -6.23 4.86 -10.50
CA ASP A 120 -6.47 3.53 -9.92
C ASP A 120 -5.18 2.87 -9.40
N THR A 121 -4.07 3.61 -9.34
CA THR A 121 -2.77 3.07 -8.91
C THR A 121 -2.42 3.56 -7.51
N LEU A 122 -2.11 2.63 -6.62
CA LEU A 122 -1.47 2.87 -5.33
C LEU A 122 0.00 2.49 -5.43
N THR A 123 0.88 3.42 -5.09
CA THR A 123 2.31 3.14 -4.89
C THR A 123 2.61 3.23 -3.40
N GLN A 124 3.24 2.20 -2.86
CA GLN A 124 3.70 2.13 -1.48
C GLN A 124 5.23 2.00 -1.50
N GLU A 125 5.91 2.84 -0.74
CA GLU A 125 7.37 2.88 -0.66
C GLU A 125 7.80 2.82 0.81
N GLY A 126 8.62 1.84 1.16
CA GLY A 126 9.10 1.64 2.54
C GLY A 126 10.61 1.47 2.57
N TYR A 127 11.20 1.78 3.72
CA TYR A 127 12.60 1.52 4.02
C TYR A 127 12.65 0.51 5.15
N GLU A 128 13.16 -0.68 4.86
CA GLU A 128 13.47 -1.66 5.89
C GLU A 128 14.91 -1.40 6.34
N ILE A 129 15.03 -0.84 7.53
CA ILE A 129 16.30 -0.62 8.22
C ILE A 129 16.32 -1.54 9.43
N VAL A 130 17.09 -2.62 9.36
CA VAL A 130 17.32 -3.51 10.50
C VAL A 130 18.78 -3.39 10.87
N GLU A 131 19.09 -2.46 11.78
CA GLU A 131 20.47 -2.14 12.20
C GLU A 131 21.19 -3.37 12.78
N GLU A 132 20.48 -4.23 13.53
CA GLU A 132 21.05 -5.46 14.09
C GLU A 132 21.45 -6.49 13.02
N LYS A 133 20.92 -6.37 11.80
CA LYS A 133 21.16 -7.28 10.67
C LYS A 133 21.84 -6.63 9.48
N ASP A 134 22.26 -5.37 9.59
CA ASP A 134 22.87 -4.59 8.49
C ASP A 134 21.99 -4.57 7.22
N ILE A 135 20.67 -4.60 7.39
CA ILE A 135 19.72 -4.57 6.26
C ILE A 135 19.31 -3.12 6.05
N HIS A 136 19.71 -2.57 4.90
CA HIS A 136 19.25 -1.29 4.38
C HIS A 136 18.63 -1.51 3.00
N GLN A 137 17.33 -1.74 2.95
CA GLN A 137 16.65 -1.96 1.68
C GLN A 137 15.41 -1.10 1.52
N LYS A 138 15.22 -0.61 0.31
CA LYS A 138 14.03 0.14 -0.09
C LYS A 138 13.10 -0.78 -0.85
N ILE A 139 11.86 -0.86 -0.41
CA ILE A 139 10.81 -1.65 -1.06
C ILE A 139 9.85 -0.68 -1.74
N ILE A 140 9.58 -0.90 -3.03
CA ILE A 140 8.59 -0.14 -3.80
C ILE A 140 7.59 -1.13 -4.38
N GLU A 141 6.34 -1.00 -3.94
CA GLU A 141 5.23 -1.81 -4.40
C GLU A 141 4.24 -0.94 -5.16
N LYS A 142 3.76 -1.44 -6.30
CA LYS A 142 2.69 -0.81 -7.07
C LYS A 142 1.52 -1.75 -7.17
N TYR A 143 0.34 -1.19 -6.96
CA TYR A 143 -0.91 -1.89 -6.98
C TYR A 143 -1.90 -1.19 -7.90
N VAL A 144 -2.80 -1.98 -8.49
CA VAL A 144 -3.97 -1.48 -9.21
C VAL A 144 -5.24 -1.75 -8.40
N LYS A 145 -6.18 -0.81 -8.38
CA LYS A 145 -7.45 -0.95 -7.67
C LYS A 145 -8.30 -2.01 -8.35
N VAL A 146 -8.72 -3.02 -7.59
CA VAL A 146 -9.63 -4.05 -8.08
C VAL A 146 -11.01 -3.42 -8.32
N GLN A 147 -11.45 -3.43 -9.56
CA GLN A 147 -12.79 -2.98 -9.95
C GLN A 147 -13.80 -4.07 -9.61
N GLY A 148 -14.71 -3.81 -8.67
CA GLY A 148 -15.79 -4.74 -8.34
C GLY A 148 -16.69 -4.98 -9.56
N GLY A 149 -16.66 -6.19 -10.14
CA GLY A 149 -17.61 -6.61 -11.16
C GLY A 149 -17.08 -7.40 -12.36
N LYS A 150 -15.75 -7.64 -12.49
CA LYS A 150 -15.21 -8.56 -13.51
C LYS A 150 -14.10 -9.44 -12.95
N ALA A 151 -14.37 -10.16 -11.87
CA ALA A 151 -13.68 -11.42 -11.68
C ALA A 151 -14.18 -12.35 -12.80
N LYS A 152 -13.39 -12.50 -13.87
CA LYS A 152 -13.46 -13.70 -14.71
C LYS A 152 -12.95 -14.83 -13.80
N ASN A 153 -13.82 -15.27 -12.90
CA ASN A 153 -13.53 -16.31 -11.93
C ASN A 153 -13.66 -17.64 -12.68
N ILE A 154 -12.70 -17.93 -13.55
CA ILE A 154 -12.68 -19.17 -14.37
C ILE A 154 -12.39 -20.42 -13.53
N TYR A 155 -12.18 -20.27 -12.21
CA TYR A 155 -11.88 -21.39 -11.30
C TYR A 155 -12.68 -21.43 -10.01
N ALA A 156 -13.67 -20.55 -9.82
CA ALA A 156 -14.62 -20.69 -8.73
C ALA A 156 -15.70 -21.71 -9.13
N PHE A 157 -15.42 -22.98 -8.89
CA PHE A 157 -16.51 -23.95 -8.75
C PHE A 157 -17.37 -23.50 -7.56
N PRO A 158 -18.71 -23.42 -7.72
CA PRO A 158 -19.59 -23.10 -6.62
C PRO A 158 -19.35 -24.12 -5.51
N LEU A 159 -19.06 -23.62 -4.31
CA LEU A 159 -19.00 -24.43 -3.10
C LEU A 159 -20.38 -25.13 -2.96
N MET A 160 -20.40 -26.44 -3.19
CA MET A 160 -21.40 -27.35 -2.64
C MET A 160 -20.91 -27.81 -1.27
#